data_AF-A0A7K1VTB5-F1
#
_entry.id   AF-A0A7K1VTB5-F1
#
_cell.length_a   1.000
_cell.length_b   1.000
_cell.length_c   1.000
_cell.angle_alpha   90.00
_cell.angle_beta   90.00
_cell.angle_gamma   90.00
#
_symmetry.space_group_name_H-M   'P 1'
#
loop_
_entity.id
_entity.type
_entity.pdbx_description
1 polymer ?
#
loop_
_entity_poly.entity_id
_entity_poly.type
_entity_poly.pdbx_seq_one_letter_code
_entity_poly.pdbx_strand_id
1 'polypeptide(L)'
;MTIVRVEPDGGTRVPGPDAEATAEVPGALPEALTGFVGYLLRRVFVRFAASSGGPEDGPRDFLVLDALTGGDWASQLDLAERLGINRTLMVGVVDRLEARGQVLRTRNPDNRRQYILSLTDEGRSAVAAGRRAVAERDARLTAALTPEQVSRLKTLLARLLPPGTQDLVQGTEHLVAQAHHRLRRLGDAKLAGTGLRIRHYGPLALLATSGPCPQQRLAQELAITGPATSQLVDELVAGGMVDRGRDPHDRRRHALELTEFGHVQLKRVAEAVGLLSAETAELLGPGGGAELRALLGLLLEPDHPGVAEATGRRD
;
A
#
# COMPACT_ATOMS: atom_id res chain seq x y z
N MET A 1 -10.76 46.27 21.17
CA MET A 1 -9.64 45.44 20.72
C MET A 1 -9.75 44.12 21.47
N THR A 2 -10.54 43.20 20.92
CA THR A 2 -10.96 41.96 21.59
C THR A 2 -10.20 40.81 20.93
N ILE A 3 -9.32 40.17 21.70
CA ILE A 3 -8.52 39.04 21.24
C ILE A 3 -9.44 37.81 21.21
N VAL A 4 -9.79 37.37 20.00
CA VAL A 4 -10.51 36.11 19.77
C VAL A 4 -9.50 34.97 19.91
N ARG A 5 -9.75 34.09 20.88
CA ARG A 5 -9.00 32.85 21.12
C ARG A 5 -9.47 31.83 20.07
N VAL A 6 -8.58 31.44 19.16
CA VAL A 6 -8.81 30.34 18.22
C VAL A 6 -8.59 29.03 18.99
N GLU A 7 -9.64 28.22 19.13
CA GLU A 7 -9.50 26.85 19.64
C GLU A 7 -8.84 25.96 18.59
N PRO A 8 -7.98 25.00 18.97
CA PRO A 8 -7.35 24.10 18.03
C PRO A 8 -8.39 23.08 17.54
N ASP A 9 -8.50 23.00 16.21
CA ASP A 9 -9.36 22.08 15.46
C ASP A 9 -9.37 20.65 16.03
N GLY A 10 -10.59 20.12 16.16
CA GLY A 10 -10.85 18.74 16.51
C GLY A 10 -10.11 17.79 15.57
N GLY A 11 -9.20 17.00 16.15
CA GLY A 11 -8.41 16.01 15.45
C GLY A 11 -9.29 15.10 14.60
N THR A 12 -9.18 15.24 13.28
CA THR A 12 -9.72 14.31 12.31
C THR A 12 -8.94 13.01 12.45
N ARG A 13 -9.57 12.05 13.14
CA ARG A 13 -9.07 10.69 13.33
C ARG A 13 -8.82 10.08 11.95
N VAL A 14 -7.55 9.84 11.63
CA VAL A 14 -7.13 9.05 10.47
C VAL A 14 -7.77 7.66 10.62
N PRO A 15 -8.59 7.18 9.67
CA PRO A 15 -9.09 5.82 9.72
C PRO A 15 -7.90 4.86 9.67
N GLY A 16 -7.91 3.85 10.54
CA GLY A 16 -6.90 2.79 10.54
C GLY A 16 -6.96 1.92 9.27
N PRO A 17 -5.95 1.05 9.06
CA PRO A 17 -5.84 0.15 7.90
C PRO A 17 -7.02 -0.83 7.73
N ASP A 18 -7.85 -1.00 8.77
CA ASP A 18 -9.00 -1.92 8.81
C ASP A 18 -10.14 -1.63 7.81
N ALA A 19 -10.11 -0.48 7.11
CA ALA A 19 -11.18 -0.10 6.19
C ALA A 19 -10.99 -0.62 4.75
N GLU A 20 -9.86 -1.28 4.43
CA GLU A 20 -9.42 -1.49 3.04
C GLU A 20 -9.45 -2.96 2.54
N ALA A 21 -9.81 -3.93 3.39
CA ALA A 21 -9.91 -5.35 3.00
C ALA A 21 -11.36 -5.73 2.64
N THR A 22 -11.56 -6.45 1.54
CA THR A 22 -12.82 -7.01 0.96
C THR A 22 -13.47 -6.20 -0.18
N ALA A 23 -12.83 -6.13 -1.35
CA ALA A 23 -13.48 -5.75 -2.60
C ALA A 23 -13.26 -6.82 -3.68
N GLU A 24 -14.34 -7.29 -4.33
CA GLU A 24 -14.28 -8.13 -5.54
C GLU A 24 -13.70 -7.33 -6.72
N VAL A 25 -12.79 -7.94 -7.47
CA VAL A 25 -12.01 -7.35 -8.56
C VAL A 25 -12.60 -7.85 -9.89
N PRO A 26 -13.27 -7.02 -10.72
CA PRO A 26 -13.67 -7.42 -12.08
C PRO A 26 -12.46 -7.63 -12.99
N GLY A 27 -12.61 -8.48 -14.01
CA GLY A 27 -11.53 -9.01 -14.84
C GLY A 27 -10.91 -8.09 -15.90
N ALA A 28 -11.52 -6.95 -16.25
CA ALA A 28 -10.93 -5.99 -17.20
C ALA A 28 -10.52 -4.71 -16.48
N LEU A 29 -9.24 -4.35 -16.57
CA LEU A 29 -8.72 -3.13 -15.95
C LEU A 29 -9.08 -1.89 -16.81
N PRO A 30 -9.52 -0.78 -16.21
CA PRO A 30 -9.82 0.45 -16.93
C PRO A 30 -8.58 1.00 -17.65
N GLU A 31 -8.64 1.11 -18.98
CA GLU A 31 -7.53 1.60 -19.80
C GLU A 31 -7.00 2.96 -19.33
N ALA A 32 -7.90 3.83 -18.88
CA ALA A 32 -7.58 5.15 -18.34
C ALA A 32 -6.63 5.11 -17.12
N LEU A 33 -6.59 3.99 -16.38
CA LEU A 33 -5.80 3.85 -15.15
C LEU A 33 -4.64 2.87 -15.29
N THR A 34 -4.66 1.95 -16.26
CA THR A 34 -3.59 0.94 -16.42
C THR A 34 -2.25 1.54 -16.84
N GLY A 35 -2.25 2.75 -17.41
CA GLY A 35 -1.02 3.51 -17.66
C GLY A 35 -0.29 3.95 -16.38
N PHE A 36 -0.99 4.05 -15.25
CA PHE A 36 -0.43 4.52 -14.00
C PHE A 36 0.01 3.36 -13.09
N VAL A 37 1.33 3.21 -12.90
CA VAL A 37 1.92 2.16 -12.03
C VAL A 37 1.34 2.17 -10.61
N GLY A 38 1.08 3.36 -10.04
CA GLY A 38 0.52 3.50 -8.69
C GLY A 38 -0.87 2.88 -8.55
N TYR A 39 -1.68 2.87 -9.62
CA TYR A 39 -2.97 2.20 -9.64
C TYR A 39 -2.84 0.67 -9.60
N LEU A 40 -1.99 0.10 -10.46
CA LEU A 40 -1.76 -1.34 -10.50
C LEU A 40 -1.15 -1.86 -9.19
N LEU A 41 -0.15 -1.16 -8.64
CA LEU A 41 0.45 -1.50 -7.34
C LEU A 41 -0.59 -1.53 -6.23
N ARG A 42 -1.54 -0.58 -6.24
CA ARG A 42 -2.61 -0.57 -5.25
C ARG A 42 -3.53 -1.77 -5.40
N ARG A 43 -3.94 -2.14 -6.61
CA ARG A 43 -4.79 -3.32 -6.82
C ARG A 43 -4.09 -4.61 -6.39
N VAL A 44 -2.80 -4.78 -6.74
CA VAL A 44 -2.01 -5.94 -6.31
C VAL A 44 -1.84 -5.94 -4.78
N PHE A 45 -1.57 -4.79 -4.17
CA PHE A 45 -1.50 -4.65 -2.72
C PHE A 45 -2.79 -5.12 -2.03
N VAL A 46 -3.95 -4.65 -2.47
CA VAL A 46 -5.25 -5.06 -1.90
C VAL A 46 -5.50 -6.56 -2.10
N ARG A 47 -5.20 -7.10 -3.29
CA ARG A 47 -5.32 -8.55 -3.57
C ARG A 47 -4.45 -9.37 -2.63
N PHE A 48 -3.19 -8.97 -2.45
CA PHE A 48 -2.28 -9.67 -1.56
C PHE A 48 -2.69 -9.56 -0.09
N ALA A 49 -3.10 -8.37 0.36
CA ALA A 49 -3.58 -8.16 1.73
C ALA A 49 -4.80 -9.03 2.05
N ALA A 50 -5.73 -9.18 1.10
CA ALA A 50 -6.90 -10.05 1.25
C ALA A 50 -6.53 -11.54 1.38
N SER A 51 -5.45 -11.98 0.75
CA SER A 51 -4.94 -13.36 0.84
C SER A 51 -4.10 -13.63 2.09
N SER A 52 -3.75 -12.60 2.86
CA SER A 52 -2.75 -12.71 3.93
C SER A 52 -3.28 -13.13 5.30
N GLY A 53 -4.61 -13.12 5.53
CA GLY A 53 -5.34 -13.90 6.55
C GLY A 53 -4.82 -13.99 8.01
N GLY A 54 -3.79 -13.24 8.40
CA GLY A 54 -3.08 -13.40 9.67
C GLY A 54 -2.91 -12.07 10.41
N PRO A 55 -2.62 -12.12 11.73
CA PRO A 55 -2.54 -10.92 12.57
C PRO A 55 -1.45 -9.95 12.07
N GLU A 56 -1.82 -8.66 11.97
CA GLU A 56 -1.02 -7.54 11.48
C GLU A 56 0.34 -7.35 12.18
N ASP A 57 0.54 -7.98 13.35
CA ASP A 57 1.77 -7.91 14.14
C ASP A 57 2.89 -8.83 13.61
N GLY A 58 2.55 -9.94 12.94
CA GLY A 58 3.50 -10.94 12.44
C GLY A 58 4.53 -10.41 11.42
N PRO A 59 4.12 -9.57 10.43
CA PRO A 59 5.04 -9.02 9.45
C PRO A 59 6.13 -8.11 10.04
N ARG A 60 5.79 -7.31 11.07
CA ARG A 60 6.73 -6.35 11.68
C ARG A 60 7.72 -7.03 12.63
N ASP A 61 7.22 -7.96 13.43
CA ASP A 61 8.07 -8.78 14.32
C ASP A 61 9.08 -9.58 13.48
N PHE A 62 8.65 -10.18 12.36
CA PHE A 62 9.55 -10.87 11.43
C PHE A 62 10.57 -9.92 10.77
N LEU A 63 10.16 -8.73 10.32
CA LEU A 63 11.08 -7.74 9.73
C LEU A 63 12.22 -7.36 10.69
N VAL A 64 11.90 -7.16 11.98
CA VAL A 64 12.91 -6.87 13.00
C VAL A 64 13.85 -8.07 13.18
N LEU A 65 13.31 -9.29 13.31
CA LEU A 65 14.13 -10.50 13.45
C LEU A 65 15.04 -10.73 12.24
N ASP A 66 14.52 -10.57 11.01
CA ASP A 66 15.29 -10.75 9.77
C ASP A 66 16.41 -9.72 9.65
N ALA A 67 16.15 -8.46 10.01
CA ALA A 67 17.15 -7.39 10.02
C ALA A 67 18.32 -7.65 10.98
N LEU A 68 18.06 -8.30 12.11
CA LEU A 68 19.10 -8.69 13.07
C LEU A 68 19.97 -9.86 12.57
N THR A 69 19.63 -10.53 11.45
CA THR A 69 20.52 -11.54 10.84
C THR A 69 21.75 -10.95 10.16
N GLY A 70 21.69 -9.66 9.81
CA GLY A 70 22.83 -8.92 9.24
C GLY A 70 23.93 -8.59 10.25
N GLY A 71 23.69 -8.89 11.54
CA GLY A 71 24.59 -8.59 12.65
C GLY A 71 23.90 -7.83 13.78
N ASP A 72 24.64 -7.57 14.85
CA ASP A 72 24.16 -6.82 16.00
C ASP A 72 23.87 -5.36 15.62
N TRP A 73 22.76 -4.82 16.13
CA TRP A 73 22.42 -3.42 15.94
C TRP A 73 22.75 -2.62 17.19
N ALA A 74 23.62 -1.61 17.05
CA ALA A 74 24.10 -0.79 18.16
C ALA A 74 23.01 0.05 18.85
N SER A 75 21.86 0.22 18.19
CA SER A 75 20.78 1.11 18.60
C SER A 75 19.45 0.67 17.99
N GLN A 76 18.42 0.60 18.84
CA GLN A 76 17.03 0.40 18.42
C GLN A 76 16.51 1.54 17.53
N LEU A 77 17.04 2.76 17.71
CA LEU A 77 16.65 3.92 16.92
C LEU A 77 17.13 3.76 15.48
N ASP A 78 18.36 3.31 15.29
CA ASP A 78 18.97 3.12 13.98
C ASP A 78 18.26 2.00 13.22
N LEU A 79 17.87 0.93 13.94
CA LEU A 79 17.04 -0.13 13.39
C LEU A 79 15.64 0.37 13.00
N ALA A 80 15.03 1.20 13.85
CA ALA A 80 13.72 1.80 13.57
C ALA A 80 13.74 2.69 12.33
N GLU A 81 14.77 3.51 12.18
CA GLU A 81 15.00 4.36 11.01
C GLU A 81 15.22 3.53 9.75
N ARG A 82 16.08 2.51 9.80
CA ARG A 82 16.34 1.62 8.65
C ARG A 82 15.09 0.85 8.21
N LEU A 83 14.25 0.44 9.15
CA LEU A 83 13.01 -0.31 8.89
C LEU A 83 11.79 0.59 8.62
N GLY A 84 11.91 1.91 8.76
CA GLY A 84 10.77 2.83 8.66
C GLY A 84 9.67 2.57 9.70
N ILE A 85 10.02 1.97 10.83
CA ILE A 85 9.12 1.68 11.95
C ILE A 85 9.23 2.85 12.93
N ASN A 86 8.11 3.45 13.36
CA ASN A 86 8.21 4.55 14.32
C ASN A 86 8.76 4.04 15.67
N ARG A 87 9.38 4.94 16.44
CA ARG A 87 10.05 4.61 17.71
C ARG A 87 9.12 3.91 18.71
N THR A 88 7.88 4.40 18.86
CA THR A 88 6.92 3.84 19.83
C THR A 88 6.54 2.39 19.48
N LEU A 89 6.35 2.10 18.20
CA LEU A 89 6.05 0.76 17.71
C LEU A 89 7.28 -0.15 17.82
N MET A 90 8.49 0.36 17.54
CA MET A 90 9.72 -0.41 17.67
C MET A 90 9.93 -0.92 19.10
N VAL A 91 9.70 -0.07 20.11
CA VAL A 91 9.80 -0.49 21.53
C VAL A 91 8.87 -1.68 21.79
N GLY A 92 7.60 -1.57 21.40
CA GLY A 92 6.63 -2.66 21.57
C GLY A 92 6.97 -3.93 20.80
N VAL A 93 7.52 -3.82 19.59
CA VAL A 93 8.00 -4.98 18.81
C VAL A 93 9.13 -5.68 19.55
N VAL A 94 10.15 -4.93 19.96
CA VAL A 94 11.33 -5.51 20.63
C VAL A 94 10.94 -6.10 21.99
N ASP A 95 10.06 -5.46 22.76
CA ASP A 95 9.54 -5.99 24.03
C ASP A 95 8.86 -7.35 23.84
N ARG A 96 8.04 -7.51 22.79
CA ARG A 96 7.40 -8.79 22.46
C ARG A 96 8.41 -9.85 22.03
N LEU A 97 9.39 -9.49 21.20
CA LEU A 97 10.43 -10.42 20.74
C LEU A 97 11.32 -10.89 21.90
N GLU A 98 11.67 -9.99 22.83
CA GLU A 98 12.39 -10.30 24.06
C GLU A 98 11.55 -11.19 24.99
N ALA A 99 10.27 -10.89 25.17
CA ALA A 99 9.35 -11.73 25.97
C ALA A 99 9.18 -13.15 25.39
N ARG A 100 9.32 -13.33 24.07
CA ARG A 100 9.33 -14.63 23.39
C ARG A 100 10.72 -15.30 23.40
N GLY A 101 11.72 -14.69 24.03
CA GLY A 101 13.10 -15.17 24.06
C GLY A 101 13.81 -15.13 22.71
N GLN A 102 13.32 -14.37 21.74
CA GLN A 102 13.84 -14.32 20.36
C GLN A 102 14.92 -13.25 20.16
N VAL A 103 14.94 -12.22 21.01
CA VAL A 103 15.91 -11.12 20.98
C VAL A 103 16.48 -10.91 22.38
N LEU A 104 17.78 -10.63 22.44
CA LEU A 104 18.48 -10.20 23.64
C LEU A 104 18.81 -8.71 23.57
N ARG A 105 18.56 -7.99 24.68
CA ARG A 105 19.02 -6.61 24.88
C ARG A 105 20.25 -6.59 25.78
N THR A 106 21.37 -6.15 25.24
CA THR A 106 22.60 -5.92 26.01
C THR A 106 22.87 -4.43 26.10
N ARG A 107 23.30 -3.92 27.26
CA ARG A 107 23.70 -2.51 27.37
C ARG A 107 24.86 -2.23 26.43
N ASN A 108 24.73 -1.18 25.60
CA ASN A 108 25.81 -0.77 24.73
C ASN A 108 26.98 -0.24 25.58
N PRO A 109 28.20 -0.83 25.48
CA PRO A 109 29.36 -0.41 26.28
C PRO A 109 29.85 1.00 25.91
N ASP A 110 29.71 1.41 24.65
CA ASP A 110 30.13 2.72 24.14
C ASP A 110 29.10 3.82 24.48
N ASN A 111 27.84 3.42 24.67
CA ASN A 111 26.77 4.32 25.11
C ASN A 111 25.72 3.61 25.96
N ARG A 112 25.85 3.69 27.29
CA ARG A 112 24.95 3.00 28.25
C ARG A 112 23.48 3.44 28.20
N ARG A 113 23.16 4.50 27.43
CA ARG A 113 21.77 4.95 27.17
C ARG A 113 21.13 4.18 26.00
N GLN A 114 21.91 3.41 25.26
CA GLN A 114 21.48 2.57 24.15
C GLN A 114 21.58 1.09 24.52
N TYR A 115 20.81 0.28 23.81
CA TYR A 115 20.87 -1.18 23.88
C TYR A 115 21.30 -1.72 22.52
N ILE A 116 22.22 -2.68 22.57
CA ILE A 116 22.54 -3.56 21.44
C ILE A 116 21.46 -4.63 21.38
N LEU A 117 20.92 -4.85 20.19
CA LEU A 117 20.00 -5.94 19.90
C LEU A 117 20.72 -7.07 19.18
N SER A 118 20.54 -8.29 19.69
CA SER A 118 21.11 -9.52 19.13
C SER A 118 20.07 -10.63 19.08
N LEU A 119 20.19 -11.53 18.09
CA LEU A 119 19.35 -12.74 18.02
C LEU A 119 19.82 -13.81 19.00
N THR A 120 18.86 -14.46 19.67
CA THR A 120 19.07 -15.73 20.37
C THR A 120 19.02 -16.91 19.39
N ASP A 121 19.23 -18.14 19.87
CA ASP A 121 19.02 -19.34 19.05
C ASP A 121 17.54 -19.53 18.68
N GLU A 122 16.63 -19.20 19.59
CA GLU A 122 15.19 -19.15 19.36
C GLU A 122 14.85 -18.09 18.31
N GLY A 123 15.50 -16.93 18.35
CA GLY A 123 15.39 -15.87 17.35
C GLY A 123 15.83 -16.33 15.97
N ARG A 124 17.00 -16.98 15.87
CA ARG A 124 17.50 -17.56 14.61
C ARG A 124 16.54 -18.61 14.04
N SER A 125 15.98 -19.45 14.90
CA SER A 125 14.99 -20.47 14.52
C SER A 125 13.68 -19.84 14.04
N ALA A 126 13.22 -18.77 14.71
CA ALA A 126 12.06 -17.99 14.32
C ALA A 126 12.24 -17.28 12.97
N VAL A 127 13.44 -16.76 12.68
CA VAL A 127 13.77 -16.22 11.35
C VAL A 127 13.68 -17.31 10.28
N ALA A 128 14.26 -18.49 10.51
CA ALA A 128 14.22 -19.57 9.54
C ALA A 128 12.77 -20.06 9.27
N ALA A 129 11.92 -20.12 10.30
CA ALA A 129 10.50 -20.42 10.15
C ALA A 129 9.77 -19.29 9.39
N GLY A 130 10.01 -18.04 9.75
CA GLY A 130 9.42 -16.87 9.09
C GLY A 130 9.79 -16.77 7.62
N ARG A 131 11.07 -16.99 7.27
CA ARG A 131 11.53 -17.01 5.87
C ARG A 131 10.83 -18.07 5.04
N ARG A 132 10.61 -19.27 5.60
CA ARG A 132 9.82 -20.33 4.93
C ARG A 132 8.37 -19.91 4.73
N ALA A 133 7.71 -19.38 5.77
CA ALA A 133 6.33 -18.90 5.67
C ALA A 133 6.18 -17.76 4.64
N VAL A 134 7.14 -16.84 4.59
CA VAL A 134 7.19 -15.78 3.57
C VAL A 134 7.40 -16.37 2.18
N ALA A 135 8.33 -17.30 2.00
CA ALA A 135 8.59 -17.93 0.70
C ALA A 135 7.38 -18.72 0.17
N GLU A 136 6.71 -19.50 1.03
CA GLU A 136 5.49 -20.23 0.69
C GLU A 136 4.36 -19.27 0.29
N ARG A 137 4.22 -18.15 1.01
CA ARG A 137 3.21 -17.14 0.72
C ARG A 137 3.51 -16.37 -0.56
N ASP A 138 4.77 -15.99 -0.76
CA ASP A 138 5.24 -15.41 -2.02
C ASP A 138 4.92 -16.33 -3.20
N ALA A 139 5.26 -17.62 -3.09
CA ALA A 139 5.00 -18.59 -4.15
C ALA A 139 3.50 -18.68 -4.50
N ARG A 140 2.61 -18.64 -3.50
CA ARG A 140 1.15 -18.59 -3.73
C ARG A 140 0.71 -17.29 -4.39
N LEU A 141 1.18 -16.14 -3.88
CA LEU A 141 0.79 -14.82 -4.35
C LEU A 141 1.30 -14.52 -5.77
N THR A 142 2.47 -15.06 -6.13
CA THR A 142 3.11 -14.87 -7.43
C THR A 142 3.01 -16.08 -8.34
N ALA A 143 2.08 -17.01 -8.06
CA ALA A 143 1.94 -18.24 -8.83
C ALA A 143 1.72 -17.98 -10.34
N ALA A 144 1.19 -16.80 -10.70
CA ALA A 144 0.97 -16.34 -12.08
C ALA A 144 2.24 -15.95 -12.85
N LEU A 145 3.39 -15.97 -12.19
CA LEU A 145 4.66 -15.52 -12.75
C LEU A 145 5.67 -16.68 -12.77
N THR A 146 6.51 -16.74 -13.80
CA THR A 146 7.68 -17.62 -13.80
C THR A 146 8.70 -17.15 -12.75
N PRO A 147 9.65 -18.02 -12.32
CA PRO A 147 10.70 -17.61 -11.39
C PRO A 147 11.51 -16.38 -11.86
N GLU A 148 11.77 -16.28 -13.17
CA GLU A 148 12.47 -15.14 -13.78
C GLU A 148 11.62 -13.88 -13.70
N GLN A 149 10.32 -13.99 -13.97
CA GLN A 149 9.37 -12.88 -13.84
C GLN A 149 9.24 -12.40 -12.39
N VAL A 150 9.24 -13.31 -11.41
CA VAL A 150 9.24 -12.96 -9.98
C VAL A 150 10.53 -12.21 -9.62
N SER A 151 11.69 -12.74 -9.99
CA SER A 151 12.99 -12.08 -9.76
C SER A 151 13.01 -10.67 -10.38
N ARG A 152 12.46 -10.55 -11.59
CA ARG A 152 12.38 -9.29 -12.31
C ARG A 152 11.42 -8.29 -11.65
N LEU A 153 10.24 -8.75 -11.23
CA LEU A 153 9.28 -7.95 -10.46
C LEU A 153 9.94 -7.41 -9.19
N LYS A 154 10.61 -8.27 -8.39
CA LYS A 154 11.31 -7.85 -7.17
C LYS A 154 12.37 -6.79 -7.46
N THR A 155 13.14 -6.97 -8.53
CA THR A 155 14.16 -5.99 -8.97
C THR A 155 13.55 -4.64 -9.31
N LEU A 156 12.44 -4.61 -10.06
CA LEU A 156 11.75 -3.37 -10.45
C LEU A 156 11.12 -2.69 -9.23
N LEU A 157 10.45 -3.44 -8.35
CA LEU A 157 9.87 -2.90 -7.11
C LEU A 157 10.96 -2.32 -6.20
N ALA A 158 12.10 -3.00 -6.08
CA ALA A 158 13.23 -2.53 -5.27
C ALA A 158 13.78 -1.18 -5.74
N ARG A 159 13.81 -0.92 -7.06
CA ARG A 159 14.22 0.38 -7.62
C ARG A 159 13.29 1.53 -7.24
N LEU A 160 12.03 1.24 -6.91
CA LEU A 160 11.09 2.25 -6.45
C LEU A 160 11.33 2.66 -4.99
N LEU A 161 12.11 1.88 -4.23
CA LEU A 161 12.36 2.09 -2.81
C LEU A 161 13.60 2.95 -2.56
N PRO A 162 13.71 3.63 -1.40
CA PRO A 162 14.94 4.36 -1.05
C PRO A 162 16.14 3.40 -0.93
N PRO A 163 17.35 3.86 -1.28
CA PRO A 163 18.59 3.09 -1.06
C PRO A 163 18.70 2.58 0.38
N GLY A 164 19.22 1.36 0.56
CA GLY A 164 19.37 0.73 1.89
C GLY A 164 18.13 0.03 2.45
N THR A 165 16.98 0.15 1.77
CA THR A 165 15.75 -0.65 2.06
C THR A 165 15.81 -2.03 1.37
N GLN A 166 16.73 -2.21 0.42
CA GLN A 166 16.84 -3.38 -0.47
C GLN A 166 17.57 -4.57 0.18
N ASP A 167 18.29 -4.35 1.28
CA ASP A 167 19.16 -5.36 1.93
C ASP A 167 18.40 -6.28 2.90
N LEU A 168 17.13 -5.98 3.15
CA LEU A 168 16.26 -6.73 4.06
C LEU A 168 15.47 -7.72 3.21
N VAL A 169 15.42 -9.00 3.59
CA VAL A 169 14.79 -10.03 2.74
C VAL A 169 13.28 -9.76 2.67
N GLN A 170 12.83 -9.22 1.56
CA GLN A 170 11.42 -8.86 1.37
C GLN A 170 10.68 -9.91 0.55
N GLY A 171 9.61 -10.43 1.14
CA GLY A 171 8.57 -11.09 0.36
C GLY A 171 8.06 -10.14 -0.73
N THR A 172 7.66 -10.68 -1.88
CA THR A 172 7.05 -9.93 -2.98
C THR A 172 5.91 -9.04 -2.48
N GLU A 173 5.10 -9.53 -1.54
CA GLU A 173 4.05 -8.72 -0.93
C GLU A 173 4.59 -7.46 -0.26
N HIS A 174 5.65 -7.59 0.52
CA HIS A 174 6.21 -6.46 1.25
C HIS A 174 6.75 -5.40 0.29
N LEU A 175 7.44 -5.81 -0.78
CA LEU A 175 7.92 -4.90 -1.82
C LEU A 175 6.77 -4.17 -2.50
N VAL A 176 5.66 -4.87 -2.80
CA VAL A 176 4.44 -4.25 -3.36
C VAL A 176 3.87 -3.23 -2.38
N ALA A 177 3.74 -3.57 -1.10
CA ALA A 177 3.21 -2.68 -0.07
C ALA A 177 4.07 -1.43 0.09
N GLN A 178 5.40 -1.58 0.20
CA GLN A 178 6.32 -0.45 0.34
C GLN A 178 6.31 0.45 -0.91
N ALA A 179 6.35 -0.14 -2.11
CA ALA A 179 6.29 0.61 -3.36
C ALA A 179 4.96 1.38 -3.47
N HIS A 180 3.83 0.73 -3.16
CA HIS A 180 2.51 1.37 -3.12
C HIS A 180 2.49 2.57 -2.18
N HIS A 181 2.88 2.39 -0.92
CA HIS A 181 2.90 3.47 0.07
C HIS A 181 3.83 4.61 -0.32
N ARG A 182 5.00 4.29 -0.89
CA ARG A 182 5.95 5.30 -1.34
C ARG A 182 5.40 6.14 -2.49
N LEU A 183 4.89 5.51 -3.55
CA LEU A 183 4.31 6.26 -4.66
C LEU A 183 3.10 7.09 -4.22
N ARG A 184 2.30 6.58 -3.27
CA ARG A 184 1.21 7.37 -2.68
C ARG A 184 1.73 8.62 -1.98
N ARG A 185 2.74 8.49 -1.11
CA ARG A 185 3.34 9.63 -0.40
C ARG A 185 3.96 10.64 -1.36
N LEU A 186 4.68 10.18 -2.39
CA LEU A 186 5.28 11.06 -3.40
C LEU A 186 4.19 11.79 -4.20
N GLY A 187 3.11 11.10 -4.57
CA GLY A 187 1.97 11.72 -5.24
C GLY A 187 1.25 12.75 -4.39
N ASP A 188 0.98 12.44 -3.12
CA ASP A 188 0.35 13.37 -2.18
C ASP A 188 1.25 14.60 -1.92
N ALA A 189 2.57 14.43 -1.87
CA ALA A 189 3.51 15.54 -1.73
C ALA A 189 3.46 16.52 -2.92
N LYS A 190 3.26 16.01 -4.15
CA LYS A 190 3.10 16.85 -5.36
C LYS A 190 1.79 17.65 -5.37
N LEU A 191 0.82 17.27 -4.53
CA LEU A 191 -0.48 17.94 -4.40
C LEU A 191 -0.60 18.75 -3.10
N ALA A 192 0.48 18.87 -2.33
CA ALA A 192 0.49 19.61 -1.07
C ALA A 192 -0.02 21.05 -1.27
N GLY A 193 -0.96 21.48 -0.42
CA GLY A 193 -1.55 22.81 -0.48
C GLY A 193 -2.70 22.99 -1.49
N THR A 194 -3.03 21.97 -2.31
CA THR A 194 -4.13 22.06 -3.29
C THR A 194 -5.49 21.64 -2.73
N GLY A 195 -5.51 20.97 -1.57
CA GLY A 195 -6.69 20.28 -1.04
C GLY A 195 -6.97 18.92 -1.70
N LEU A 196 -6.23 18.57 -2.76
CA LEU A 196 -6.31 17.27 -3.43
C LEU A 196 -5.28 16.29 -2.87
N ARG A 197 -5.53 15.01 -3.15
CA ARG A 197 -4.68 13.87 -2.87
C ARG A 197 -4.59 12.98 -4.11
N ILE A 198 -3.51 12.20 -4.21
CA ILE A 198 -3.30 11.34 -5.38
C ILE A 198 -4.42 10.30 -5.55
N ARG A 199 -5.08 9.95 -4.44
CA ARG A 199 -6.24 9.04 -4.41
C ARG A 199 -7.46 9.58 -5.17
N HIS A 200 -7.55 10.89 -5.41
CA HIS A 200 -8.65 11.49 -6.17
C HIS A 200 -8.50 11.25 -7.67
N TYR A 201 -7.32 10.91 -8.18
CA TYR A 201 -7.12 10.66 -9.62
C TYR A 201 -8.02 9.54 -10.14
N GLY A 202 -8.00 8.38 -9.47
CA GLY A 202 -8.77 7.19 -9.87
C GLY A 202 -10.26 7.46 -10.11
N PRO A 203 -11.03 7.90 -9.10
CA PRO A 203 -12.46 8.14 -9.27
C PRO A 203 -12.75 9.23 -10.32
N LEU A 204 -11.99 10.32 -10.34
CA LEU A 204 -12.21 11.41 -11.30
C LEU A 204 -11.92 10.95 -12.74
N ALA A 205 -10.83 10.23 -12.96
CA ALA A 205 -10.49 9.71 -14.28
C ALA A 205 -11.50 8.68 -14.78
N LEU A 206 -12.01 7.80 -13.90
CA LEU A 206 -13.06 6.84 -14.25
C LEU A 206 -14.37 7.52 -14.63
N LEU A 207 -14.80 8.52 -13.86
CA LEU A 207 -16.02 9.26 -14.16
C LEU A 207 -15.90 10.06 -15.46
N ALA A 208 -14.71 10.61 -15.76
CA ALA A 208 -14.46 11.32 -17.01
C ALA A 208 -14.54 10.41 -18.25
N THR A 209 -14.12 9.14 -18.15
CA THR A 209 -14.10 8.23 -19.30
C THR A 209 -15.34 7.34 -19.40
N SER A 210 -16.00 7.05 -18.28
CA SER A 210 -17.15 6.14 -18.23
C SER A 210 -18.50 6.85 -18.23
N GLY A 211 -18.53 8.18 -18.02
CA GLY A 211 -19.76 8.94 -17.80
C GLY A 211 -20.44 8.60 -16.45
N PRO A 212 -21.71 8.99 -16.27
CA PRO A 212 -22.45 8.75 -15.03
C PRO A 212 -22.45 7.28 -14.61
N CYS A 213 -21.98 6.96 -13.41
CA CYS A 213 -21.90 5.55 -12.95
C CYS A 213 -22.26 5.37 -11.46
N PRO A 214 -22.75 4.18 -11.05
CA PRO A 214 -23.07 3.91 -9.66
C PRO A 214 -21.79 3.78 -8.81
N GLN A 215 -21.90 4.10 -7.52
CA GLN A 215 -20.78 3.95 -6.57
C GLN A 215 -20.17 2.53 -6.55
N GLN A 216 -20.99 1.49 -6.80
CA GLN A 216 -20.52 0.10 -6.86
C GLN A 216 -19.45 -0.11 -7.93
N ARG A 217 -19.55 0.61 -9.07
CA ARG A 217 -18.54 0.55 -10.12
C ARG A 217 -17.22 1.16 -9.64
N LEU A 218 -17.26 2.31 -8.96
CA LEU A 218 -16.05 2.90 -8.39
C LEU A 218 -15.39 1.97 -7.35
N ALA A 219 -16.19 1.32 -6.51
CA ALA A 219 -15.67 0.36 -5.52
C ALA A 219 -14.89 -0.78 -6.20
N GLN A 220 -15.50 -1.37 -7.23
CA GLN A 220 -14.93 -2.46 -8.02
C GLN A 220 -13.68 -2.04 -8.78
N GLU A 221 -13.73 -0.91 -9.50
CA GLU A 221 -12.63 -0.47 -10.37
C GLU A 221 -11.43 0.08 -9.61
N LEU A 222 -11.68 0.68 -8.44
CA LEU A 222 -10.62 1.20 -7.57
C LEU A 222 -10.12 0.17 -6.55
N ALA A 223 -10.72 -1.03 -6.52
CA ALA A 223 -10.48 -2.08 -5.54
C ALA A 223 -10.51 -1.55 -4.10
N ILE A 224 -11.62 -0.92 -3.72
CA ILE A 224 -11.85 -0.39 -2.36
C ILE A 224 -13.17 -0.88 -1.80
N THR A 225 -13.25 -0.97 -0.48
CA THR A 225 -14.47 -1.42 0.20
C THR A 225 -15.64 -0.46 -0.05
N GLY A 226 -16.87 -0.95 0.11
CA GLY A 226 -18.07 -0.14 0.04
C GLY A 226 -18.03 1.09 0.97
N PRO A 227 -17.72 0.93 2.28
CA PRO A 227 -17.57 2.06 3.20
C PRO A 227 -16.51 3.09 2.76
N ALA A 228 -15.33 2.62 2.31
CA ALA A 228 -14.28 3.51 1.81
C ALA A 228 -14.70 4.25 0.53
N THR A 229 -15.49 3.61 -0.33
CA THR A 229 -16.07 4.23 -1.52
C THR A 229 -17.07 5.30 -1.14
N SER A 230 -17.99 5.01 -0.21
CA SER A 230 -18.98 6.00 0.25
C SER A 230 -18.31 7.23 0.83
N GLN A 231 -17.30 7.07 1.69
CA GLN A 231 -16.51 8.18 2.24
C GLN A 231 -15.79 8.99 1.15
N LEU A 232 -15.18 8.31 0.18
CA LEU A 232 -14.52 8.97 -0.95
C LEU A 232 -15.53 9.76 -1.79
N VAL A 233 -16.72 9.20 -2.04
CA VAL A 233 -17.78 9.88 -2.79
C VAL A 233 -18.31 11.08 -2.01
N ASP A 234 -18.56 10.94 -0.71
CA ASP A 234 -18.98 12.06 0.14
C ASP A 234 -17.94 13.20 0.11
N GLU A 235 -16.65 12.87 0.16
CA GLU A 235 -15.56 13.84 0.04
C GLU A 235 -15.57 14.55 -1.33
N LEU A 236 -15.76 13.82 -2.43
CA LEU A 236 -15.80 14.39 -3.78
C LEU A 236 -17.02 15.28 -3.99
N VAL A 237 -18.17 14.91 -3.42
CA VAL A 237 -19.42 15.70 -3.47
C VAL A 237 -19.29 16.97 -2.62
N ALA A 238 -18.79 16.85 -1.39
CA ALA A 238 -18.55 18.00 -0.51
C ALA A 238 -17.53 18.98 -1.11
N GLY A 239 -16.54 18.46 -1.85
CA GLY A 239 -15.60 19.26 -2.62
C GLY A 239 -16.14 19.83 -3.94
N GLY A 240 -17.41 19.60 -4.27
CA GLY A 240 -18.05 20.07 -5.51
C GLY A 240 -17.49 19.46 -6.80
N MET A 241 -16.73 18.37 -6.70
CA MET A 241 -16.10 17.70 -7.85
C MET A 241 -17.03 16.69 -8.53
N VAL A 242 -17.99 16.15 -7.79
CA VAL A 242 -18.91 15.11 -8.25
C VAL A 242 -20.32 15.45 -7.79
N ASP A 243 -21.31 15.25 -8.67
CA ASP A 243 -22.72 15.33 -8.33
C ASP A 243 -23.35 13.93 -8.19
N ARG A 244 -24.39 13.84 -7.35
CA ARG A 244 -25.26 12.66 -7.22
C ARG A 244 -26.53 12.87 -8.03
N GLY A 245 -26.52 12.43 -9.28
CA GLY A 245 -27.68 12.43 -10.17
C GLY A 245 -28.58 11.20 -10.01
N ARG A 246 -29.67 11.17 -10.80
CA ARG A 246 -30.44 9.94 -11.07
C ARG A 246 -29.80 9.23 -12.26
N ASP A 247 -29.64 7.91 -12.18
CA ASP A 247 -29.13 7.11 -13.28
C ASP A 247 -30.06 7.25 -14.51
N PRO A 248 -29.51 7.57 -15.71
CA PRO A 248 -30.31 7.77 -16.92
C PRO A 248 -31.08 6.52 -17.39
N HIS A 249 -30.61 5.33 -17.01
CA HIS A 249 -31.14 4.03 -17.41
C HIS A 249 -31.97 3.38 -16.30
N ASP A 250 -31.76 3.77 -15.03
CA ASP A 250 -32.58 3.37 -13.90
C ASP A 250 -32.77 4.50 -12.89
N ARG A 251 -33.92 5.18 -12.96
CA ARG A 251 -34.27 6.31 -12.08
C ARG A 251 -34.30 5.98 -10.59
N ARG A 252 -34.25 4.69 -10.20
CA ARG A 252 -34.17 4.22 -8.80
C ARG A 252 -32.73 4.17 -8.28
N ARG A 253 -31.73 4.33 -9.15
CA ARG A 253 -30.30 4.31 -8.80
C ARG A 253 -29.71 5.71 -8.89
N HIS A 254 -28.74 5.98 -8.02
CA HIS A 254 -27.94 7.19 -8.08
C HIS A 254 -26.73 6.97 -8.99
N ALA A 255 -26.49 7.92 -9.88
CA ALA A 255 -25.28 7.97 -10.69
C ALA A 255 -24.40 9.13 -10.25
N LEU A 256 -23.11 8.87 -10.19
CA LEU A 256 -22.08 9.85 -9.91
C LEU A 256 -21.60 10.42 -11.23
N GLU A 257 -21.51 11.74 -11.33
CA GLU A 257 -21.07 12.44 -12.53
C GLU A 257 -20.07 13.54 -12.15
N LEU A 258 -19.08 13.81 -13.00
CA LEU A 258 -18.18 14.93 -12.79
C LEU A 258 -18.91 16.25 -13.02
N THR A 259 -18.66 17.20 -12.13
CA THR A 259 -19.01 18.59 -12.39
C THR A 259 -17.97 19.24 -13.31
N GLU A 260 -18.26 20.43 -13.86
CA GLU A 260 -17.25 21.24 -14.56
C GLU A 260 -16.02 21.50 -13.66
N PHE A 261 -16.24 21.77 -12.37
CA PHE A 261 -15.18 21.92 -11.40
C PHE A 261 -14.39 20.62 -11.19
N GLY A 262 -15.07 19.47 -11.17
CA GLY A 262 -14.46 18.14 -11.15
C GLY A 262 -13.51 17.90 -12.32
N HIS A 263 -13.88 18.32 -13.53
CA HIS A 263 -12.99 18.26 -14.69
C HIS A 263 -11.74 19.14 -14.54
N VAL A 264 -11.86 20.32 -13.91
CA VAL A 264 -10.71 21.18 -13.59
C VAL A 264 -9.80 20.51 -12.55
N GLN A 265 -10.36 19.93 -11.49
CA GLN A 265 -9.56 19.21 -10.49
C GLN A 265 -8.91 17.94 -11.07
N LEU A 266 -9.59 17.24 -12.00
CA LEU A 266 -9.02 16.11 -12.72
C LEU A 266 -7.73 16.52 -13.47
N LYS A 267 -7.72 17.66 -14.16
CA LYS A 267 -6.51 18.14 -14.84
C LYS A 267 -5.35 18.37 -13.85
N ARG A 268 -5.62 18.99 -12.71
CA ARG A 268 -4.62 19.25 -11.66
C ARG A 268 -4.04 17.96 -11.07
N VAL A 269 -4.88 16.99 -10.75
CA VAL A 269 -4.39 15.71 -10.22
C VAL A 269 -3.69 14.88 -11.32
N ALA A 270 -4.14 14.98 -12.57
CA ALA A 270 -3.49 14.33 -13.71
C ALA A 270 -2.08 14.88 -13.98
N GLU A 271 -1.86 16.19 -13.82
CA GLU A 271 -0.53 16.81 -13.86
C GLU A 271 0.40 16.20 -12.79
N ALA A 272 -0.07 16.08 -11.55
CA ALA A 272 0.70 15.45 -10.47
C ALA A 272 0.99 13.96 -10.76
N VAL A 273 0.04 13.23 -11.34
CA VAL A 273 0.25 11.85 -11.81
C VAL A 273 1.27 11.78 -12.93
N GLY A 274 1.26 12.74 -13.87
CA GLY A 274 2.26 12.84 -14.94
C GLY A 274 3.67 13.04 -14.39
N LEU A 275 3.83 13.98 -13.45
CA LEU A 275 5.09 14.22 -12.75
C LEU A 275 5.58 13.00 -11.96
N LEU A 276 4.67 12.31 -11.26
CA LEU A 276 5.00 11.08 -10.55
C LEU A 276 5.37 9.95 -11.50
N SER A 277 4.70 9.84 -12.64
CA SER A 277 4.96 8.81 -13.65
C SER A 277 6.32 9.02 -14.32
N ALA A 278 6.71 10.27 -14.58
CA ALA A 278 8.04 10.62 -15.09
C ALA A 278 9.14 10.22 -14.09
N GLU A 279 9.01 10.62 -12.81
CA GLU A 279 9.94 10.24 -11.75
C GLU A 279 10.03 8.72 -11.57
N THR A 280 8.89 8.03 -11.63
CA THR A 280 8.84 6.56 -11.57
C THR A 280 9.57 5.93 -12.76
N ALA A 281 9.43 6.48 -13.97
CA ALA A 281 10.11 5.99 -15.16
C ALA A 281 11.63 6.18 -15.07
N GLU A 282 12.10 7.31 -14.55
CA GLU A 282 13.53 7.55 -14.31
C GLU A 282 14.12 6.51 -13.34
N LEU A 283 13.44 6.21 -12.23
CA LEU A 283 13.88 5.21 -11.25
C LEU A 283 13.94 3.79 -11.84
N LEU A 284 12.96 3.44 -12.69
CA LEU A 284 12.88 2.10 -13.29
C LEU A 284 13.86 1.94 -14.46
N GLY A 285 14.24 3.03 -15.11
CA GLY A 285 15.06 3.05 -16.32
C GLY A 285 14.26 2.71 -17.59
N PRO A 286 14.94 2.68 -18.75
CA PRO A 286 14.30 2.47 -20.05
C PRO A 286 13.48 1.17 -20.08
N GLY A 287 12.21 1.26 -20.47
CA GLY A 287 11.29 0.11 -20.57
C GLY A 287 10.78 -0.46 -19.24
N GLY A 288 11.43 -0.15 -18.11
CA GLY A 288 11.09 -0.74 -16.81
C GLY A 288 9.67 -0.44 -16.34
N GLY A 289 9.12 0.74 -16.68
CA GLY A 289 7.72 1.08 -16.40
C GLY A 289 6.71 0.25 -17.19
N ALA A 290 7.01 -0.12 -18.45
CA ALA A 290 6.13 -1.00 -19.24
C ALA A 290 6.20 -2.44 -18.73
N GLU A 291 7.42 -2.91 -18.44
CA GLU A 291 7.68 -4.23 -17.88
C GLU A 291 6.99 -4.42 -16.52
N LEU A 292 7.12 -3.45 -15.60
CA LEU A 292 6.45 -3.51 -14.29
C LEU A 292 4.92 -3.56 -14.43
N ARG A 293 4.34 -2.78 -15.35
CA ARG A 293 2.88 -2.82 -15.59
C ARG A 293 2.43 -4.18 -16.12
N ALA A 294 3.20 -4.80 -17.03
CA ALA A 294 2.89 -6.14 -17.54
C ALA A 294 2.92 -7.19 -16.42
N LEU A 295 3.96 -7.19 -15.57
CA LEU A 295 4.09 -8.13 -14.45
C LEU A 295 2.99 -7.94 -13.40
N LEU A 296 2.65 -6.70 -13.07
CA LEU A 296 1.52 -6.41 -12.16
C LEU A 296 0.18 -6.79 -12.80
N GLY A 297 0.04 -6.67 -14.12
CA GLY A 297 -1.14 -7.11 -14.87
C GLY A 297 -1.40 -8.61 -14.73
N LEU A 298 -0.36 -9.44 -14.94
CA LEU A 298 -0.43 -10.90 -14.76
C LEU A 298 -0.89 -11.30 -13.35
N LEU A 299 -0.45 -10.57 -12.31
CA LEU A 299 -0.89 -10.80 -10.93
C LEU A 299 -2.35 -10.43 -10.65
N LEU A 300 -2.98 -9.65 -11.53
CA LEU A 300 -4.37 -9.21 -11.41
C LEU A 300 -5.35 -10.06 -12.24
N GLU A 301 -4.86 -10.97 -13.07
CA GLU A 301 -5.72 -11.83 -13.88
C GLU A 301 -6.63 -12.72 -12.98
N PRO A 302 -7.91 -12.91 -13.38
CA PRO A 302 -8.91 -13.60 -12.55
C PRO A 302 -8.68 -15.11 -12.42
N ASP A 303 -8.05 -15.77 -13.40
CA ASP A 303 -8.00 -17.24 -13.51
C ASP A 303 -6.76 -17.93 -12.91
N HIS A 304 -5.97 -17.23 -12.08
CA HIS A 304 -4.79 -17.87 -11.47
C HIS A 304 -5.11 -18.54 -10.12
N PRO A 305 -4.76 -19.84 -9.90
CA PRO A 305 -5.18 -20.68 -8.76
C PRO A 305 -4.83 -20.21 -7.33
N GLY A 306 -4.21 -19.04 -7.12
CA GLY A 306 -3.75 -18.59 -5.80
C GLY A 306 -4.84 -18.09 -4.84
N VAL A 307 -6.11 -17.98 -5.28
CA VAL A 307 -7.17 -17.30 -4.52
C VAL A 307 -8.37 -18.21 -4.15
N ALA A 308 -8.49 -19.39 -4.76
CA ALA A 308 -9.69 -20.22 -4.63
C ALA A 308 -9.82 -20.99 -3.29
N GLU A 309 -8.78 -21.08 -2.46
CA GLU A 309 -8.80 -21.97 -1.27
C GLU A 309 -9.23 -21.29 0.05
N ALA A 310 -9.38 -19.97 0.11
CA ALA A 310 -9.71 -19.28 1.37
C ALA A 310 -11.22 -19.19 1.69
N THR A 311 -12.10 -19.45 0.73
CA THR A 311 -13.56 -19.33 0.88
C THR A 311 -14.28 -20.66 1.16
N GLY A 312 -13.56 -21.78 1.21
CA GLY A 312 -14.15 -23.13 1.28
C GLY A 312 -13.79 -23.92 2.54
N ARG A 313 -14.01 -23.38 3.75
CA ARG A 313 -14.16 -24.22 4.96
C ARG A 313 -14.89 -23.50 6.08
N ARG A 314 -16.22 -23.53 6.01
CA ARG A 314 -17.12 -23.51 7.15
C ARG A 314 -18.19 -24.55 6.87
N ASP A 315 -17.91 -25.78 7.27
CA ASP A 315 -18.91 -26.79 7.65
C ASP A 315 -18.43 -27.41 8.97
#